data_AF-A0A8J6WLM9-F1
#
_entry.id   AF-A0A8J6WLM9-F1
#
_cell.length_a   1.000
_cell.length_b   1.000
_cell.length_c   1.000
_cell.angle_alpha   90.00
_cell.angle_beta   90.00
_cell.angle_gamma   90.00
#
_symmetry.space_group_name_H-M   'P 1'
#
loop_
_entity.id
_entity.type
_entity.pdbx_description
1 polymer ?
#
loop_
_entity_poly.entity_id
_entity_poly.type
_entity_poly.pdbx_seq_one_letter_code
_entity_poly.pdbx_strand_id
1 'polypeptide(L)'
;MNNNFLEAVRSSQNFLRELCISERSAFIFSGGAVHLYQLSIGCLADRIPTDLDIIFQGFENTDSILRSALSIGKSHFSQLTVKLEDRWHQSFFLKGPIIEAETINNFPVDFVPGAMATHFPRNHNTFPNHCYIYPVFKDTLFQLSRNTSIPGFGDVQLAHPAFIAFYKLNLMRSRDGKQDALDIRRLIEMGLVHSKCEETLQVFQFLSYGNLRIANSLIKMLRDIELSLYEQRRSMPGERDCILSPGIERIRL
;
A
#
# COMPACT_ATOMS: atom_id res chain seq x y z
N MET A 1 13.61 -12.50 13.61
CA MET A 1 13.08 -11.47 12.70
C MET A 1 14.19 -11.09 11.74
N ASN A 2 13.88 -10.86 10.46
CA ASN A 2 14.90 -10.33 9.54
C ASN A 2 15.12 -8.86 9.89
N ASN A 3 16.29 -8.55 10.46
CA ASN A 3 16.61 -7.20 10.92
C ASN A 3 16.67 -6.20 9.75
N ASN A 4 17.01 -6.65 8.54
CA ASN A 4 17.25 -5.76 7.40
C ASN A 4 16.01 -4.96 7.00
N PHE A 5 14.80 -5.55 7.07
CA PHE A 5 13.56 -4.83 6.73
C PHE A 5 13.22 -3.74 7.76
N LEU A 6 13.25 -4.07 9.05
CA LEU A 6 12.97 -3.10 10.11
C LEU A 6 14.05 -2.01 10.19
N GLU A 7 15.31 -2.37 9.92
CA GLU A 7 16.39 -1.40 9.75
C GLU A 7 16.14 -0.49 8.55
N ALA A 8 15.68 -1.02 7.41
CA ALA A 8 15.29 -0.21 6.26
C ALA A 8 14.16 0.77 6.60
N VAL A 9 13.15 0.33 7.35
CA VAL A 9 12.08 1.21 7.85
C VAL A 9 12.66 2.34 8.70
N ARG A 10 13.54 2.02 9.64
CA ARG A 10 14.16 3.02 10.54
C ARG A 10 15.04 4.01 9.78
N SER A 11 15.92 3.54 8.88
CA SER A 11 16.76 4.40 8.06
C SER A 11 15.91 5.31 7.19
N SER A 12 14.82 4.80 6.64
CA SER A 12 13.90 5.60 5.83
C SER A 12 13.16 6.67 6.64
N GLN A 13 12.72 6.35 7.87
CA GLN A 13 12.12 7.34 8.77
C GLN A 13 13.11 8.46 9.12
N ASN A 14 14.37 8.11 9.43
CA ASN A 14 15.41 9.11 9.72
C ASN A 14 15.72 9.99 8.51
N PHE A 15 15.86 9.37 7.33
CA PHE A 15 16.06 10.08 6.07
C PHE A 15 14.93 11.09 5.78
N LEU A 16 13.67 10.68 5.94
CA LEU A 16 12.52 11.56 5.74
C LEU A 16 12.49 12.73 6.74
N ARG A 17 12.86 12.49 8.01
CA ARG A 17 12.98 13.57 9.01
C ARG A 17 14.06 14.58 8.64
N GLU A 18 15.20 14.12 8.16
CA GLU A 18 16.30 15.00 7.71
C GLU A 18 15.95 15.78 6.43
N LEU A 19 15.04 15.25 5.60
CA LEU A 19 14.40 15.99 4.50
C LEU A 19 13.34 17.00 4.96
N CYS A 20 13.13 17.14 6.27
CA CYS A 20 12.03 17.93 6.85
C CYS A 20 10.65 17.49 6.34
N ILE A 21 10.49 16.21 5.96
CA ILE A 21 9.21 15.62 5.61
C ILE A 21 8.55 15.17 6.91
N SER A 22 7.36 15.71 7.19
CA SER A 22 6.59 15.31 8.37
C SER A 22 6.24 13.82 8.32
N GLU A 23 6.26 13.14 9.46
CA GLU A 23 5.83 11.75 9.58
C GLU A 23 4.35 11.56 9.18
N ARG A 24 3.52 12.61 9.26
CA ARG A 24 2.13 12.58 8.76
C ARG A 24 2.03 12.77 7.25
N SER A 25 3.10 13.21 6.63
CA SER A 25 3.24 13.43 5.19
C SER A 25 4.01 12.32 4.51
N ALA A 26 4.28 11.20 5.18
CA ALA A 26 4.87 10.01 4.58
C ALA A 26 4.24 8.75 5.16
N PHE A 27 4.05 7.71 4.35
CA PHE A 27 3.58 6.43 4.84
C PHE A 27 4.16 5.27 4.02
N ILE A 28 4.32 4.13 4.67
CA ILE A 28 4.73 2.88 4.04
C ILE A 28 3.52 2.24 3.35
N PHE A 29 3.70 1.72 2.14
CA PHE A 29 2.62 1.12 1.35
C PHE A 29 2.95 -0.33 0.89
N SER A 30 2.03 -0.95 0.15
CA SER A 30 2.24 -2.24 -0.53
C SER A 30 2.49 -3.41 0.45
N GLY A 31 3.28 -4.41 0.04
CA GLY A 31 3.58 -5.61 0.80
C GLY A 31 4.30 -5.36 2.12
N GLY A 32 5.18 -4.35 2.17
CA GLY A 32 5.86 -3.93 3.40
C GLY A 32 4.87 -3.45 4.48
N ALA A 33 3.84 -2.70 4.09
CA ALA A 33 2.79 -2.28 5.00
C ALA A 33 1.94 -3.46 5.52
N VAL A 34 1.61 -4.44 4.68
CA VAL A 34 0.89 -5.66 5.11
C VAL A 34 1.72 -6.43 6.15
N HIS A 35 3.03 -6.58 5.92
CA HIS A 35 3.93 -7.21 6.86
C HIS A 35 3.97 -6.47 8.21
N LEU A 36 4.02 -5.14 8.19
CA LEU A 36 4.00 -4.33 9.42
C LEU A 36 2.66 -4.44 10.16
N TYR A 37 1.53 -4.49 9.47
CA TYR A 37 0.24 -4.78 10.11
C TYR A 37 0.23 -6.15 10.80
N GLN A 38 0.80 -7.19 10.16
CA GLN A 38 0.92 -8.51 10.76
C GLN A 38 1.74 -8.48 12.06
N LEU A 39 2.89 -7.79 12.05
CA LEU A 39 3.71 -7.59 13.25
C LEU A 39 2.97 -6.81 14.34
N SER A 40 2.17 -5.80 13.96
CA SER A 40 1.43 -4.95 14.92
C SER A 40 0.44 -5.72 15.78
N ILE A 41 -0.21 -6.75 15.21
CA ILE A 41 -1.18 -7.60 15.91
C ILE A 41 -0.54 -8.85 16.54
N GLY A 42 0.79 -8.98 16.45
CA GLY A 42 1.52 -10.11 17.01
C GLY A 42 1.32 -11.43 16.25
N CYS A 43 0.87 -11.41 14.99
CA CYS A 43 0.77 -12.62 14.20
C CYS A 43 2.11 -12.96 13.53
N LEU A 44 2.34 -14.25 13.26
CA LEU A 44 3.49 -14.69 12.49
C LEU A 44 3.40 -14.11 11.07
N ALA A 45 4.40 -13.34 10.67
CA ALA A 45 4.46 -12.83 9.31
C ALA A 45 4.92 -13.95 8.36
N ASP A 46 4.01 -14.41 7.49
CA ASP A 46 4.24 -15.53 6.57
C ASP A 46 5.37 -15.28 5.55
N ARG A 47 5.73 -14.01 5.31
CA ARG A 47 6.78 -13.64 4.36
C ARG A 47 7.56 -12.44 4.85
N ILE A 48 8.81 -12.39 4.40
CA ILE A 48 9.69 -11.24 4.54
C ILE A 48 9.50 -10.37 3.29
N PRO A 49 9.27 -9.05 3.43
CA PRO A 49 9.26 -8.13 2.30
C PRO A 49 10.60 -8.14 1.55
N THR A 50 10.55 -7.99 0.23
CA THR A 50 11.74 -7.94 -0.64
C THR A 50 12.25 -6.53 -0.85
N ASP A 51 11.39 -5.55 -0.59
CA ASP A 51 11.53 -4.14 -0.85
C ASP A 51 10.64 -3.35 0.12
N LEU A 52 10.89 -2.04 0.21
CA LEU A 52 10.13 -1.11 1.02
C LEU A 52 9.65 0.05 0.14
N ASP A 53 8.34 0.16 -0.01
CA ASP A 53 7.74 1.26 -0.74
C ASP A 53 7.21 2.36 0.20
N ILE A 54 7.58 3.61 -0.05
CA ILE A 54 7.18 4.76 0.77
C ILE A 54 6.57 5.84 -0.12
N ILE A 55 5.38 6.31 0.23
CA ILE A 55 4.74 7.44 -0.42
C ILE A 55 4.84 8.67 0.49
N PHE A 56 5.21 9.82 -0.04
CA PHE A 56 5.30 11.06 0.74
C PHE A 56 4.81 12.32 0.00
N GLN A 57 4.30 13.31 0.75
CA GLN A 57 3.93 14.65 0.29
C GLN A 57 5.14 15.61 0.35
N GLY A 58 5.05 16.73 -0.36
CA GLY A 58 6.07 17.80 -0.33
C GLY A 58 6.54 18.27 -1.71
N PHE A 59 5.94 17.78 -2.79
CA PHE A 59 6.47 17.91 -4.15
C PHE A 59 6.22 19.24 -4.88
N GLU A 60 5.84 20.29 -4.18
CA GLU A 60 5.69 21.61 -4.79
C GLU A 60 7.06 22.24 -5.14
N ASN A 61 8.17 21.65 -4.63
CA ASN A 61 9.54 22.10 -4.88
C ASN A 61 10.51 20.92 -5.18
N THR A 62 10.14 20.09 -6.17
CA THR A 62 10.81 18.86 -6.58
C THR A 62 12.34 18.96 -6.65
N ASP A 63 12.88 20.00 -7.28
CA ASP A 63 14.32 20.15 -7.48
C ASP A 63 15.09 20.33 -6.17
N SER A 64 14.51 21.06 -5.22
CA SER A 64 15.12 21.29 -3.91
C SER A 64 15.14 20.01 -3.09
N ILE A 65 14.04 19.24 -3.10
CA ILE A 65 13.94 17.98 -2.35
C ILE A 65 14.89 16.94 -2.94
N LEU A 66 14.98 16.81 -4.26
CA LEU A 66 15.89 15.87 -4.89
C LEU A 66 17.36 16.20 -4.60
N ARG A 67 17.74 17.49 -4.63
CA ARG A 67 19.09 17.93 -4.25
C ARG A 67 19.39 17.61 -2.79
N SER A 68 18.46 17.89 -1.88
CA SER A 68 18.60 17.55 -0.46
C SER A 68 18.71 16.04 -0.27
N ALA A 69 17.86 15.24 -0.91
CA ALA A 69 17.86 13.78 -0.88
C ALA A 69 19.20 13.19 -1.34
N LEU A 70 19.75 13.69 -2.45
CA LEU A 70 21.07 13.27 -2.94
C LEU A 70 22.21 13.67 -1.99
N SER A 71 22.10 14.82 -1.33
CA SER A 71 23.10 15.31 -0.39
C SER A 71 23.15 14.49 0.90
N ILE A 72 21.99 14.22 1.50
CA ILE A 72 21.90 13.51 2.78
C ILE A 72 21.86 11.99 2.60
N GLY A 73 21.39 11.49 1.45
CA GLY A 73 21.14 10.06 1.25
C GLY A 73 22.37 9.16 1.44
N LYS A 74 23.58 9.70 1.27
CA LYS A 74 24.84 8.98 1.47
C LYS A 74 25.10 8.54 2.92
N SER A 75 24.46 9.17 3.92
CA SER A 75 24.57 8.73 5.32
C SER A 75 23.55 7.65 5.70
N HIS A 76 22.53 7.42 4.88
CA HIS A 76 21.44 6.48 5.15
C HIS A 76 21.46 5.26 4.23
N PHE A 77 21.97 5.41 3.01
CA PHE A 77 21.89 4.43 1.93
C PHE A 77 23.25 4.20 1.29
N SER A 78 23.52 2.95 0.90
CA SER A 78 24.73 2.57 0.17
C SER A 78 24.70 3.08 -1.27
N GLN A 79 23.49 3.12 -1.86
CA GLN A 79 23.24 3.66 -3.18
C GLN A 79 21.95 4.47 -3.18
N LEU A 80 21.93 5.57 -3.93
CA LEU A 80 20.73 6.37 -4.17
C LEU A 80 20.71 6.84 -5.62
N THR A 81 19.59 6.57 -6.31
CA THR A 81 19.38 6.89 -7.72
C THR A 81 18.04 7.61 -7.87
N VAL A 82 18.00 8.64 -8.71
CA VAL A 82 16.75 9.32 -9.06
C VAL A 82 16.33 8.89 -10.46
N LYS A 83 15.15 8.28 -10.57
CA LYS A 83 14.52 7.95 -11.85
C LYS A 83 13.47 8.99 -12.19
N LEU A 84 13.68 9.72 -13.28
CA LEU A 84 12.75 10.74 -13.78
C LEU A 84 11.61 10.16 -14.63
N GLU A 85 11.71 8.88 -14.98
CA GLU A 85 10.71 8.20 -15.79
C GLU A 85 9.50 7.84 -14.93
N ASP A 86 8.32 8.17 -15.45
CA ASP A 86 7.09 7.78 -14.79
C ASP A 86 6.90 6.25 -14.87
N ARG A 87 6.47 5.62 -13.77
CA ARG A 87 6.23 4.16 -13.75
C ARG A 87 4.81 3.82 -14.17
N TRP A 88 4.69 3.09 -15.27
CA TRP A 88 3.43 2.56 -15.79
C TRP A 88 3.04 1.23 -15.13
N HIS A 89 1.85 1.20 -14.56
CA HIS A 89 1.12 -0.03 -14.25
C HIS A 89 -0.18 -0.03 -15.06
N GLN A 90 -0.69 -1.21 -15.45
CA GLN A 90 -1.82 -1.28 -16.38
C GLN A 90 -3.07 -0.51 -15.91
N SER A 91 -3.25 -0.28 -14.60
CA SER A 91 -4.40 0.40 -14.01
C SER A 91 -4.07 1.75 -13.32
N PHE A 92 -2.79 2.10 -13.19
CA PHE A 92 -2.34 3.35 -12.56
C PHE A 92 -0.91 3.70 -12.98
N PHE A 93 -0.54 4.94 -12.77
CA PHE A 93 0.69 5.55 -13.25
C PHE A 93 1.31 6.34 -12.11
N LEU A 94 2.54 6.02 -11.71
CA LEU A 94 3.26 6.82 -10.70
C LEU A 94 3.99 7.93 -11.45
N LYS A 95 3.54 9.17 -11.27
CA LYS A 95 4.18 10.35 -11.85
C LYS A 95 5.27 10.89 -10.95
N GLY A 96 6.32 11.37 -11.59
CA GLY A 96 7.38 12.12 -10.92
C GLY A 96 8.58 11.27 -10.53
N PRO A 97 9.63 11.93 -10.03
CA PRO A 97 10.92 11.32 -9.84
C PRO A 97 10.90 10.34 -8.68
N ILE A 98 11.18 9.07 -8.95
CA ILE A 98 11.30 8.05 -7.91
C ILE A 98 12.73 8.07 -7.40
N ILE A 99 12.89 8.15 -6.09
CA ILE A 99 14.20 7.96 -5.46
C ILE A 99 14.27 6.47 -5.10
N GLU A 100 15.08 5.74 -5.85
CA GLU A 100 15.43 4.36 -5.51
C GLU A 100 16.67 4.39 -4.65
N ALA A 101 16.60 3.76 -3.49
CA ALA A 101 17.69 3.68 -2.55
C ALA A 101 17.95 2.22 -2.18
N GLU A 102 19.20 1.92 -1.87
CA GLU A 102 19.59 0.64 -1.29
C GLU A 102 20.15 0.93 0.09
N THR A 103 19.60 0.27 1.12
CA THR A 103 20.13 0.44 2.47
C THR A 103 21.54 -0.11 2.58
N ILE A 104 22.24 0.26 3.66
CA ILE A 104 23.58 -0.27 3.97
C ILE A 104 23.60 -1.82 4.02
N ASN A 105 22.45 -2.44 4.29
CA ASN A 105 22.28 -3.91 4.31
C ASN A 105 21.65 -4.47 3.03
N ASN A 106 21.79 -3.76 1.90
CA ASN A 106 21.34 -4.17 0.56
C ASN A 106 19.84 -4.43 0.47
N PHE A 107 19.04 -3.70 1.26
CA PHE A 107 17.58 -3.77 1.19
C PHE A 107 17.05 -2.64 0.30
N PRO A 108 16.33 -2.94 -0.80
CA PRO A 108 15.76 -1.94 -1.70
C PRO A 108 14.66 -1.09 -1.04
N VAL A 109 14.69 0.21 -1.27
CA VAL A 109 13.70 1.19 -0.80
C VAL A 109 13.32 2.12 -1.95
N ASP A 110 12.04 2.18 -2.26
CA ASP A 110 11.48 3.09 -3.25
C ASP A 110 10.73 4.23 -2.54
N PHE A 111 11.25 5.45 -2.67
CA PHE A 111 10.53 6.65 -2.25
C PHE A 111 9.78 7.23 -3.46
N VAL A 112 8.47 7.09 -3.41
CA VAL A 112 7.53 7.55 -4.42
C VAL A 112 6.93 8.88 -3.98
N PRO A 113 7.28 10.00 -4.62
CA PRO A 113 6.64 11.26 -4.31
C PRO A 113 5.18 11.25 -4.74
N GLY A 114 4.30 11.82 -3.92
CA GLY A 114 2.84 11.68 -3.95
C GLY A 114 2.11 12.23 -5.18
N ALA A 115 2.41 11.71 -6.38
CA ALA A 115 1.60 11.86 -7.59
C ALA A 115 1.33 10.47 -8.21
N MET A 116 0.49 9.64 -7.58
CA MET A 116 -0.05 8.46 -8.25
C MET A 116 -1.19 8.87 -9.21
N ALA A 117 -0.95 9.05 -10.50
CA ALA A 117 -2.05 9.23 -11.43
C ALA A 117 -2.75 7.89 -11.74
N THR A 118 -4.01 7.66 -11.35
CA THR A 118 -4.72 6.45 -11.84
C THR A 118 -5.03 6.59 -13.33
N HIS A 119 -4.65 5.59 -14.13
CA HIS A 119 -4.87 5.56 -15.57
C HIS A 119 -5.59 4.25 -15.92
N PHE A 120 -6.85 4.35 -16.33
CA PHE A 120 -7.61 3.18 -16.78
C PHE A 120 -7.32 2.95 -18.27
N PRO A 121 -6.85 1.75 -18.68
CA PRO A 121 -6.37 1.53 -20.04
C PRO A 121 -7.50 1.52 -21.07
N ARG A 122 -7.16 2.01 -22.26
CA ARG A 122 -8.00 2.41 -23.41
C ARG A 122 -8.93 1.36 -24.03
N ASN A 123 -8.90 0.09 -23.64
CA ASN A 123 -9.51 -0.98 -24.44
C ASN A 123 -10.98 -1.32 -24.12
N HIS A 124 -11.73 -0.42 -23.49
CA HIS A 124 -13.18 -0.52 -23.42
C HIS A 124 -13.81 0.81 -23.82
N ASN A 125 -14.61 0.79 -24.90
CA ASN A 125 -15.37 1.91 -25.50
C ASN A 125 -16.38 2.62 -24.57
N THR A 126 -16.16 2.64 -23.26
CA THR A 126 -17.12 3.12 -22.26
C THR A 126 -16.55 4.13 -21.26
N PHE A 127 -15.29 4.60 -21.43
CA PHE A 127 -14.69 5.53 -20.48
C PHE A 127 -13.90 6.64 -21.19
N PRO A 128 -14.28 7.92 -21.05
CA PRO A 128 -13.45 9.02 -21.53
C PRO A 128 -12.12 9.05 -20.77
N ASN A 129 -11.03 9.16 -21.54
CA ASN A 129 -9.67 9.29 -21.05
C ASN A 129 -9.53 10.56 -20.20
N HIS A 130 -9.51 10.42 -18.89
CA HIS A 130 -8.95 11.45 -18.04
C HIS A 130 -7.70 10.87 -17.40
N CYS A 131 -6.56 11.52 -17.65
CA CYS A 131 -5.36 11.32 -16.84
C CYS A 131 -5.69 11.86 -15.46
N TYR A 132 -6.17 11.00 -14.57
CA TYR A 132 -6.48 11.40 -13.20
C TYR A 132 -5.15 11.45 -12.45
N ILE A 133 -4.49 12.61 -12.42
CA ILE A 133 -3.41 12.86 -11.46
C ILE A 133 -4.00 12.65 -10.05
N TYR A 134 -3.26 11.95 -9.16
CA TYR A 134 -3.69 11.73 -7.77
C TYR A 134 -4.30 12.97 -7.15
N PRO A 135 -5.40 12.81 -6.40
CA PRO A 135 -6.57 13.63 -6.58
C PRO A 135 -6.34 15.07 -6.14
N VAL A 136 -7.31 15.90 -6.54
CA VAL A 136 -7.68 17.19 -5.92
C VAL A 136 -7.85 17.10 -4.38
N PHE A 137 -7.78 15.88 -3.79
CA PHE A 137 -7.90 15.55 -2.36
C PHE A 137 -6.62 14.89 -1.79
N LYS A 138 -5.42 15.38 -2.14
CA LYS A 138 -4.13 14.82 -1.65
C LYS A 138 -4.09 14.62 -0.14
N ASP A 139 -4.72 15.51 0.62
CA ASP A 139 -4.73 15.44 2.07
C ASP A 139 -5.56 14.26 2.60
N THR A 140 -6.62 13.86 1.91
CA THR A 140 -7.53 12.81 2.38
C THR A 140 -6.82 11.47 2.54
N LEU A 141 -5.86 11.12 1.68
CA LEU A 141 -5.16 9.84 1.81
C LEU A 141 -4.12 9.81 2.93
N PHE A 142 -3.45 10.94 3.17
CA PHE A 142 -2.55 11.08 4.31
C PHE A 142 -3.35 11.18 5.62
N GLN A 143 -4.54 11.79 5.60
CA GLN A 143 -5.50 11.74 6.72
C GLN A 143 -6.00 10.32 7.00
N LEU A 144 -6.15 9.48 5.97
CA LEU A 144 -6.57 8.08 6.10
C LEU A 144 -5.41 7.14 6.45
N SER A 145 -4.15 7.57 6.33
CA SER A 145 -3.01 6.78 6.78
C SER A 145 -3.04 6.60 8.30
N ARG A 146 -2.56 5.46 8.80
CA ARG A 146 -2.69 5.06 10.19
C ARG A 146 -1.33 5.02 10.87
N ASN A 147 -1.22 5.70 12.02
CA ASN A 147 -0.09 5.45 12.91
C ASN A 147 -0.29 4.08 13.57
N THR A 148 0.66 3.18 13.39
CA THR A 148 0.58 1.79 13.81
C THR A 148 1.76 1.46 14.72
N SER A 149 1.48 1.06 15.95
CA SER A 149 2.51 0.64 16.92
C SER A 149 2.95 -0.79 16.63
N ILE A 150 4.25 -0.97 16.40
CA ILE A 150 4.89 -2.27 16.18
C ILE A 150 5.62 -2.70 17.46
N PRO A 151 5.24 -3.81 18.12
CA PRO A 151 5.88 -4.30 19.33
C PRO A 151 7.40 -4.42 19.19
N GLY A 152 8.15 -3.77 20.09
CA GLY A 152 9.62 -3.78 20.09
C GLY A 152 10.29 -2.92 19.02
N PHE A 153 9.52 -2.20 18.18
CA PHE A 153 10.05 -1.30 17.16
C PHE A 153 9.58 0.15 17.35
N GLY A 154 8.30 0.35 17.65
CA GLY A 154 7.68 1.66 17.83
C GLY A 154 6.64 1.99 16.76
N ASP A 155 6.31 3.27 16.66
CA ASP A 155 5.25 3.79 15.81
C ASP A 155 5.69 3.98 14.35
N VAL A 156 4.83 3.56 13.43
CA VAL A 156 5.06 3.67 11.99
C VAL A 156 3.80 4.13 11.28
N GLN A 157 3.93 5.13 10.41
CA GLN A 157 2.85 5.58 9.56
C GLN A 157 2.66 4.62 8.38
N LEU A 158 1.52 3.94 8.33
CA LEU A 158 1.17 2.96 7.31
C LEU A 158 0.02 3.45 6.43
N ALA A 159 0.03 3.05 5.16
CA ALA A 159 -1.10 3.23 4.27
C ALA A 159 -2.37 2.62 4.85
N HIS A 160 -3.52 3.26 4.59
CA HIS A 160 -4.81 2.70 4.95
C HIS A 160 -4.99 1.28 4.34
N PRO A 161 -5.46 0.27 5.09
CA PRO A 161 -5.60 -1.10 4.59
C PRO A 161 -6.43 -1.20 3.31
N ALA A 162 -7.55 -0.46 3.23
CA ALA A 162 -8.37 -0.40 2.03
C ALA A 162 -7.65 0.25 0.83
N PHE A 163 -6.74 1.19 1.06
CA PHE A 163 -5.93 1.73 -0.03
C PHE A 163 -4.96 0.67 -0.58
N ILE A 164 -4.31 -0.09 0.31
CA ILE A 164 -3.46 -1.24 -0.10
C ILE A 164 -4.28 -2.25 -0.90
N ALA A 165 -5.47 -2.63 -0.41
CA ALA A 165 -6.36 -3.56 -1.11
C ALA A 165 -6.78 -3.04 -2.49
N PHE A 166 -7.14 -1.75 -2.60
CA PHE A 166 -7.48 -1.12 -3.89
C PHE A 166 -6.32 -1.24 -4.89
N TYR A 167 -5.10 -0.93 -4.45
CA TYR A 167 -3.89 -1.02 -5.27
C TYR A 167 -3.65 -2.46 -5.76
N LYS A 168 -3.67 -3.42 -4.83
CA LYS A 168 -3.39 -4.84 -5.08
C LYS A 168 -4.44 -5.47 -6.01
N LEU A 169 -5.72 -5.16 -5.82
CA LEU A 169 -6.80 -5.65 -6.70
C LEU A 169 -6.64 -5.13 -8.14
N ASN A 170 -6.14 -3.91 -8.31
CA ASN A 170 -5.86 -3.36 -9.64
C ASN A 170 -4.64 -4.00 -10.31
N LEU A 171 -3.62 -4.44 -9.55
CA LEU A 171 -2.48 -5.20 -10.06
C LEU A 171 -2.82 -6.66 -10.39
N MET A 172 -3.69 -7.30 -9.61
CA MET A 172 -4.17 -8.66 -9.92
C MET A 172 -4.80 -8.74 -11.31
N ARG A 173 -5.39 -7.64 -11.81
CA ARG A 173 -5.94 -7.55 -13.17
C ARG A 173 -4.88 -7.65 -14.27
N SER A 174 -3.60 -7.43 -13.95
CA SER A 174 -2.49 -7.32 -14.92
C SER A 174 -1.55 -8.53 -15.03
N ARG A 175 -1.95 -9.70 -14.47
CA ARG A 175 -1.33 -11.05 -14.60
C ARG A 175 -0.24 -11.46 -13.60
N ASP A 176 0.29 -10.59 -12.73
CA ASP A 176 1.29 -10.95 -11.69
C ASP A 176 0.68 -11.09 -10.27
N GLY A 177 -0.56 -11.55 -10.18
CA GLY A 177 -1.39 -11.40 -8.98
C GLY A 177 -1.22 -12.42 -7.85
N LYS A 178 -0.23 -13.34 -7.88
CA LYS A 178 -0.14 -14.37 -6.82
C LYS A 178 0.20 -13.76 -5.46
N GLN A 179 1.18 -12.87 -5.40
CA GLN A 179 1.57 -12.19 -4.15
C GLN A 179 0.53 -11.15 -3.75
N ASP A 180 -0.06 -10.45 -4.70
CA ASP A 180 -1.09 -9.45 -4.42
C ASP A 180 -2.37 -10.07 -3.86
N ALA A 181 -2.79 -11.23 -4.39
CA ALA A 181 -3.90 -11.99 -3.84
C ALA A 181 -3.62 -12.47 -2.42
N LEU A 182 -2.37 -12.88 -2.14
CA LEU A 182 -1.94 -13.26 -0.80
C LEU A 182 -2.03 -12.07 0.15
N ASP A 183 -1.49 -10.91 -0.21
CA ASP A 183 -1.55 -9.68 0.59
C ASP A 183 -3.00 -9.29 0.92
N ILE A 184 -3.92 -9.33 -0.06
CA ILE A 184 -5.35 -9.05 0.15
C ILE A 184 -5.98 -10.06 1.12
N ARG A 185 -5.65 -11.35 0.99
CA ARG A 185 -6.14 -12.37 1.93
C ARG A 185 -5.71 -12.05 3.36
N ARG A 186 -4.46 -11.64 3.60
CA ARG A 186 -3.98 -11.27 4.94
C ARG A 186 -4.78 -10.10 5.50
N LEU A 187 -5.01 -9.07 4.69
CA LEU A 187 -5.81 -7.92 5.12
C LEU A 187 -7.25 -8.32 5.52
N ILE A 188 -7.85 -9.28 4.83
CA ILE A 188 -9.17 -9.83 5.19
C ILE A 188 -9.09 -10.65 6.49
N GLU A 189 -8.09 -11.53 6.62
CA GLU A 189 -7.94 -12.41 7.79
C GLU A 189 -7.67 -11.61 9.08
N MET A 190 -6.87 -10.54 8.98
CA MET A 190 -6.66 -9.58 10.06
C MET A 190 -7.89 -8.70 10.35
N GLY A 191 -8.97 -8.82 9.58
CA GLY A 191 -10.17 -8.00 9.74
C GLY A 191 -9.99 -6.53 9.38
N LEU A 192 -8.95 -6.18 8.62
CA LEU A 192 -8.60 -4.80 8.27
C LEU A 192 -9.33 -4.30 7.01
N VAL A 193 -9.81 -5.22 6.16
CA VAL A 193 -10.53 -4.90 4.92
C VAL A 193 -11.68 -5.88 4.72
N HIS A 194 -12.84 -5.37 4.30
CA HIS A 194 -13.99 -6.19 3.90
C HIS A 194 -14.86 -5.46 2.86
N SER A 195 -15.35 -6.18 1.84
CA SER A 195 -16.32 -5.76 0.83
C SER A 195 -17.60 -5.11 1.38
N LYS A 196 -17.98 -5.38 2.64
CA LYS A 196 -19.14 -4.76 3.31
C LYS A 196 -18.77 -3.68 4.33
N CYS A 197 -17.47 -3.41 4.55
CA CYS A 197 -17.02 -2.40 5.50
C CYS A 197 -17.20 -1.00 4.91
N GLU A 198 -17.91 -0.12 5.62
CA GLU A 198 -18.19 1.26 5.18
C GLU A 198 -16.91 2.02 4.82
N GLU A 199 -15.89 1.93 5.66
CA GLU A 199 -14.59 2.60 5.43
C GLU A 199 -13.90 2.07 4.16
N THR A 200 -13.97 0.76 3.90
CA THR A 200 -13.42 0.17 2.66
C THR A 200 -14.16 0.70 1.44
N LEU A 201 -15.49 0.76 1.50
CA LEU A 201 -16.34 1.26 0.42
C LEU A 201 -16.06 2.75 0.13
N GLN A 202 -15.96 3.58 1.17
CA GLN A 202 -15.63 4.99 1.06
C GLN A 202 -14.27 5.18 0.39
N VAL A 203 -13.23 4.49 0.86
CA VAL A 203 -11.87 4.56 0.28
C VAL A 203 -11.87 4.15 -1.20
N PHE A 204 -12.56 3.09 -1.57
CA PHE A 204 -12.65 2.64 -2.98
C PHE A 204 -13.39 3.66 -3.84
N GLN A 205 -14.46 4.26 -3.33
CA GLN A 205 -15.18 5.33 -4.04
C GLN A 205 -14.28 6.54 -4.27
N PHE A 206 -13.56 7.01 -3.24
CA PHE A 206 -12.62 8.12 -3.35
C PHE A 206 -11.51 7.83 -4.38
N LEU A 207 -10.86 6.68 -4.28
CA LEU A 207 -9.75 6.29 -5.16
C LEU A 207 -10.20 5.99 -6.60
N SER A 208 -11.49 5.70 -6.79
CA SER A 208 -12.10 5.58 -8.12
C SER A 208 -12.57 6.91 -8.72
N TYR A 209 -12.37 8.04 -8.05
CA TYR A 209 -12.87 9.37 -8.48
C TYR A 209 -14.38 9.38 -8.69
N GLY A 210 -15.13 8.65 -7.86
CA GLY A 210 -16.58 8.50 -8.02
C GLY A 210 -17.00 7.61 -9.20
N ASN A 211 -16.06 6.93 -9.88
CA ASN A 211 -16.40 5.94 -10.90
C ASN A 211 -16.94 4.66 -10.24
N LEU A 212 -18.25 4.65 -10.00
CA LEU A 212 -18.96 3.55 -9.35
C LEU A 212 -18.78 2.21 -10.06
N ARG A 213 -18.58 2.19 -11.38
CA ARG A 213 -18.37 0.93 -12.11
C ARG A 213 -17.04 0.28 -11.73
N ILE A 214 -15.98 1.08 -11.57
CA ILE A 214 -14.66 0.60 -11.17
C ILE A 214 -14.68 0.19 -9.70
N ALA A 215 -15.23 1.04 -8.83
CA ALA A 215 -15.40 0.71 -7.41
C ALA A 215 -16.17 -0.60 -7.24
N ASN A 216 -17.32 -0.78 -7.90
CA ASN A 216 -18.13 -1.99 -7.82
C ASN A 216 -17.41 -3.22 -8.38
N SER A 217 -16.61 -3.08 -9.44
CA SER A 217 -15.79 -4.17 -9.96
C SER A 217 -14.75 -4.63 -8.94
N LEU A 218 -14.09 -3.70 -8.25
CA LEU A 218 -13.08 -4.01 -7.23
C LEU A 218 -13.73 -4.61 -5.98
N ILE A 219 -14.89 -4.08 -5.55
CA ILE A 219 -15.69 -4.64 -4.45
C ILE A 219 -16.11 -6.09 -4.77
N LYS A 220 -16.53 -6.36 -6.00
CA LYS A 220 -16.87 -7.72 -6.43
C LYS A 220 -15.67 -8.66 -6.34
N MET A 221 -14.50 -8.25 -6.84
CA MET A 221 -13.28 -9.05 -6.73
C MET A 221 -12.89 -9.32 -5.27
N LEU A 222 -13.00 -8.31 -4.40
CA LEU A 222 -12.74 -8.46 -2.96
C LEU A 222 -13.70 -9.49 -2.35
N ARG A 223 -15.00 -9.41 -2.68
CA ARG A 223 -16.02 -10.38 -2.24
C ARG A 223 -15.73 -11.80 -2.74
N ASP A 224 -15.29 -11.95 -3.99
CA ASP A 224 -14.95 -13.27 -4.54
C ASP A 224 -13.77 -13.91 -3.78
N ILE A 225 -12.78 -13.10 -3.35
CA ILE A 225 -11.66 -13.56 -2.50
C ILE A 225 -12.17 -13.96 -1.11
N GLU A 226 -13.03 -13.16 -0.49
CA GLU A 226 -13.65 -13.46 0.82
C GLU A 226 -14.42 -14.78 0.80
N LEU A 227 -15.23 -15.00 -0.24
CA LEU A 227 -15.97 -16.25 -0.43
C LEU A 227 -15.04 -17.46 -0.58
N SER A 228 -13.98 -17.32 -1.37
CA SER A 228 -12.97 -18.37 -1.53
C SER A 228 -12.29 -18.74 -0.20
N LEU A 229 -11.95 -17.74 0.64
CA LEU A 229 -11.39 -17.99 1.98
C LEU A 229 -12.40 -18.71 2.90
N TYR A 230 -13.66 -18.29 2.85
CA TYR A 230 -14.73 -18.92 3.64
C TYR A 230 -14.94 -20.39 3.25
N GLU A 231 -14.97 -20.71 1.96
CA GLU A 231 -15.08 -22.08 1.45
C GLU A 231 -13.90 -22.96 1.87
N GLN A 232 -12.68 -22.42 1.77
CA GLN A 232 -11.47 -23.12 2.23
C GLN A 232 -11.55 -23.48 3.71
N ARG A 233 -11.97 -22.54 4.57
CA ARG A 233 -12.11 -22.80 6.03
C ARG A 233 -13.21 -23.80 6.35
N ARG A 234 -14.35 -23.79 5.63
CA ARG A 234 -15.40 -24.81 5.81
C ARG A 234 -14.95 -26.22 5.45
N SER A 235 -13.99 -26.34 4.53
CA SER A 235 -13.47 -27.63 4.06
C SER A 235 -12.39 -28.23 4.98
N MET A 236 -11.88 -27.49 5.97
CA MET A 236 -10.88 -27.97 6.92
C MET A 236 -11.56 -28.56 8.19
N PRO A 237 -11.45 -29.89 8.43
CA PRO A 237 -12.02 -30.51 9.61
C PRO A 237 -11.20 -30.15 10.87
N GLY A 238 -11.76 -29.35 11.77
CA GLY A 238 -11.19 -29.09 13.10
C GLY A 238 -11.13 -27.63 13.55
N GLU A 239 -11.28 -26.65 12.65
CA GLU A 239 -11.14 -25.21 12.97
C GLU A 239 -12.48 -24.45 12.94
N ARG A 240 -13.53 -25.02 13.55
CA ARG A 240 -14.83 -24.31 13.61
C ARG A 240 -14.87 -23.16 14.61
N ASP A 241 -13.90 -23.10 15.54
CA ASP A 241 -13.95 -22.19 16.71
C ASP A 241 -12.80 -21.17 16.78
N CYS A 242 -11.91 -21.09 15.77
CA CYS A 242 -10.87 -20.07 15.73
C CYS A 242 -11.43 -18.74 15.19
N ILE A 243 -11.96 -17.93 16.11
CA ILE A 243 -12.19 -16.48 16.07
C ILE A 243 -12.45 -15.94 14.65
N LEU A 244 -13.74 -15.89 14.30
CA LEU A 244 -14.17 -15.02 13.23
C LEU A 244 -13.80 -13.58 13.61
N SER A 245 -12.92 -12.94 12.85
CA SER A 245 -12.91 -11.47 12.82
C SER A 245 -14.36 -11.03 12.55
N PRO A 246 -14.91 -10.03 13.27
CA PRO A 246 -16.31 -9.62 13.17
C PRO A 246 -16.80 -9.33 11.74
N GLY A 247 -15.88 -9.09 10.81
CA GLY A 247 -16.16 -8.98 9.39
C GLY A 247 -16.69 -10.26 8.73
N ILE A 248 -16.14 -11.44 9.02
CA ILE A 248 -16.50 -12.69 8.33
C ILE A 248 -17.85 -13.24 8.82
N GLU A 249 -18.22 -13.00 10.10
CA GLU A 249 -19.55 -13.34 10.63
C GLU A 249 -20.73 -12.69 9.88
N ARG A 250 -20.49 -11.58 9.16
CA ARG A 250 -21.51 -10.84 8.40
C ARG A 250 -21.73 -11.36 6.98
N ILE A 251 -21.06 -12.43 6.57
CA ILE A 251 -21.40 -13.17 5.34
C ILE A 251 -22.49 -14.20 5.66
N ARG A 252 -23.64 -13.73 6.15
CA ARG A 252 -24.89 -14.49 6.00
C ARG A 252 -25.48 -14.11 4.63
N LEU A 253 -25.80 -15.14 3.85
CA LEU A 253 -26.50 -15.04 2.55
C LEU A 253 -27.85 -14.34 2.74
#